data_AF-A0A934VLC6-F1
#
_entry.id   AF-A0A934VLC6-F1
#
_cell.length_a   1.000
_cell.length_b   1.000
_cell.length_c   1.000
_cell.angle_alpha   90.00
_cell.angle_beta   90.00
_cell.angle_gamma   90.00
#
_symmetry.space_group_name_H-M   'P 1'
#
loop_
_entity.id
_entity.type
_entity.pdbx_description
1 polymer ?
#
loop_
_entity_poly.entity_id
_entity_poly.type
_entity_poly.pdbx_seq_one_letter_code
_entity_poly.pdbx_strand_id
1 'polypeptide(L)'
;MKGLLAISLAISIAFTLGLLLGQQLSPDPANPTSPKPPIFQSGATSPFAEVIQQGSGQKVLPIGKANEPVLDLIATAAEATREKMNRPTSPLIGLARINEASRHFEDSLRELLDGHPDLSCHIPLTREGKAQRSGYPDLLLTHHPTGTTYYLDPKLYEASAEDSSLRTFYYTPRRETSKILTDGHHLLLGFAHDGHDGQWQFLHWKLIDLSRTTLKLKSEYNASNKDLYQEKSVIRRSQ
;
A
#
# COMPACT_ATOMS: atom_id res chain seq x y z
N MET A 1 67.28 14.25 -62.07
CA MET A 1 67.17 12.79 -62.32
C MET A 1 65.75 12.50 -62.79
N LYS A 2 65.62 12.00 -64.04
CA LYS A 2 64.49 11.28 -64.69
C LYS A 2 63.07 11.79 -64.39
N GLY A 3 62.23 12.27 -65.31
CA GLY A 3 61.95 11.98 -66.71
C GLY A 3 60.41 12.06 -66.83
N LEU A 4 59.84 12.89 -67.70
CA LEU A 4 59.44 12.60 -69.10
C LEU A 4 57.90 12.57 -69.23
N LEU A 5 57.39 13.40 -70.15
CA LEU A 5 56.20 13.28 -71.03
C LEU A 5 54.85 12.78 -70.46
N ALA A 6 53.75 13.52 -70.50
CA ALA A 6 52.96 14.08 -71.63
C ALA A 6 51.88 13.13 -72.22
N ILE A 7 50.72 13.75 -72.48
CA ILE A 7 49.67 13.44 -73.48
C ILE A 7 48.44 12.61 -73.06
N SER A 8 47.30 13.26 -73.32
CA SER A 8 45.88 12.88 -73.36
C SER A 8 45.52 11.47 -73.85
N LEU A 9 44.41 10.92 -73.32
CA LEU A 9 43.22 10.59 -74.13
C LEU A 9 41.99 10.31 -73.23
N ALA A 10 40.85 10.83 -73.64
CA ALA A 10 39.53 10.63 -73.03
C ALA A 10 38.94 9.24 -73.38
N ILE A 11 38.08 8.71 -72.52
CA ILE A 11 36.88 7.89 -72.86
C ILE A 11 35.86 8.04 -71.71
N SER A 12 34.64 8.38 -72.10
CA SER A 12 33.41 8.50 -71.29
C SER A 12 32.85 7.14 -70.84
N ILE A 13 31.86 7.18 -69.92
CA ILE A 13 30.71 6.27 -69.66
C ILE A 13 30.46 6.31 -68.12
N ALA A 14 29.28 6.55 -67.53
CA ALA A 14 27.95 6.96 -67.93
C ALA A 14 27.14 7.34 -66.64
N PHE A 15 26.00 8.03 -66.84
CA PHE A 15 24.73 8.09 -66.07
C PHE A 15 24.71 7.55 -64.60
N THR A 16 24.09 8.19 -63.60
CA THR A 16 22.73 8.75 -63.58
C THR A 16 22.48 9.50 -62.27
N LEU A 17 21.60 10.51 -62.34
CA LEU A 17 20.83 11.16 -61.27
C LEU A 17 20.32 10.20 -60.18
N GLY A 18 20.43 10.59 -58.91
CA GLY A 18 19.75 9.94 -57.78
C GLY A 18 19.31 10.96 -56.74
N LEU A 19 18.00 11.23 -56.70
CA LEU A 19 17.31 12.03 -55.68
C LEU A 19 17.56 11.45 -54.28
N LEU A 20 17.89 12.32 -53.32
CA LEU A 20 17.84 12.04 -51.89
C LEU A 20 16.38 12.12 -51.41
N LEU A 21 15.73 10.98 -51.21
CA LEU A 21 14.56 10.86 -50.35
C LEU A 21 14.47 9.44 -49.79
N GLY A 22 14.43 9.35 -48.46
CA GLY A 22 14.00 8.17 -47.70
C GLY A 22 15.07 7.09 -47.51
N GLN A 23 15.80 7.16 -46.40
CA GLN A 23 16.20 5.93 -45.72
C GLN A 23 15.69 5.96 -44.28
N GLN A 24 14.63 5.17 -44.13
CA GLN A 24 14.14 4.54 -42.92
C GLN A 24 15.33 4.09 -42.06
N LEU A 25 15.46 4.67 -40.86
CA LEU A 25 16.39 4.18 -39.85
C LEU A 25 15.94 2.77 -39.48
N SER A 26 16.64 1.76 -39.99
CA SER A 26 16.51 0.38 -39.54
C SER A 26 16.89 0.30 -38.05
N PRO A 27 16.13 -0.43 -37.22
CA PRO A 27 16.51 -0.66 -35.84
C PRO A 27 17.76 -1.56 -35.80
N ASP A 28 18.68 -1.17 -34.92
CA ASP A 28 19.90 -1.87 -34.55
C ASP A 28 19.56 -3.28 -33.99
N PRO A 29 20.13 -4.38 -34.51
CA PRO A 29 19.88 -5.73 -34.00
C PRO A 29 20.73 -5.98 -32.74
N ALA A 30 20.46 -5.23 -31.67
CA ALA A 30 21.11 -5.37 -30.39
C ALA A 30 20.20 -6.13 -29.39
N ASN A 31 20.51 -7.42 -29.24
CA ASN A 31 20.33 -8.24 -28.03
C ASN A 31 18.90 -8.43 -27.46
N PRO A 32 18.22 -9.57 -27.72
CA PRO A 32 16.89 -9.88 -27.17
C PRO A 32 16.89 -10.31 -25.69
N THR A 33 17.95 -10.06 -24.91
CA THR A 33 18.07 -10.54 -23.52
C THR A 33 18.21 -9.45 -22.46
N SER A 34 17.79 -8.22 -22.75
CA SER A 34 17.44 -7.33 -21.64
C SER A 34 16.10 -7.80 -21.08
N PRO A 35 16.03 -8.33 -19.83
CA PRO A 35 14.74 -8.61 -19.24
C PRO A 35 14.01 -7.28 -19.19
N LYS A 36 12.86 -7.17 -19.88
CA LYS A 36 11.90 -6.10 -19.58
C LYS A 36 11.72 -6.18 -18.05
N PRO A 37 11.93 -5.08 -17.30
CA PRO A 37 11.61 -5.10 -15.88
C PRO A 37 10.16 -5.59 -15.81
N PRO A 38 9.85 -6.55 -14.91
CA PRO A 38 8.51 -7.13 -14.88
C PRO A 38 7.56 -5.96 -14.73
N ILE A 39 6.74 -5.75 -15.77
CA ILE A 39 5.55 -4.92 -15.66
C ILE A 39 4.80 -5.61 -14.53
N PHE A 40 4.82 -5.04 -13.32
CA PHE A 40 4.17 -5.60 -12.14
C PHE A 40 2.74 -5.94 -12.56
N GLN A 41 2.46 -7.24 -12.72
CA GLN A 41 1.20 -7.70 -13.30
C GLN A 41 0.09 -7.40 -12.28
N SER A 42 -0.60 -6.27 -12.49
CA SER A 42 -1.82 -5.96 -11.76
C SER A 42 -2.79 -7.14 -11.90
N GLY A 43 -3.38 -7.57 -10.79
CA GLY A 43 -4.28 -8.73 -10.73
C GLY A 43 -3.64 -10.02 -10.21
N ALA A 44 -2.31 -10.07 -10.03
CA ALA A 44 -1.66 -11.19 -9.34
C ALA A 44 -2.19 -11.33 -7.91
N THR A 45 -2.34 -12.56 -7.44
CA THR A 45 -2.76 -12.87 -6.07
C THR A 45 -1.60 -13.44 -5.26
N SER A 46 -1.59 -13.16 -3.96
CA SER A 46 -0.57 -13.70 -3.05
C SER A 46 -1.14 -13.89 -1.66
N PRO A 47 -0.79 -14.98 -0.95
CA PRO A 47 -1.15 -15.13 0.46
C PRO A 47 -0.59 -13.98 1.30
N PHE A 48 -1.39 -13.44 2.21
CA PHE A 48 -1.01 -12.35 3.11
C PHE A 48 0.27 -12.69 3.89
N ALA A 49 0.35 -13.91 4.45
CA ALA A 49 1.51 -14.37 5.20
C ALA A 49 2.82 -14.31 4.40
N GLU A 50 2.78 -14.69 3.13
CA GLU A 50 3.94 -14.61 2.24
C GLU A 50 4.35 -13.17 1.95
N VAL A 51 3.37 -12.28 1.72
CA VAL A 51 3.63 -10.85 1.48
C VAL A 51 4.25 -10.18 2.71
N ILE A 52 3.79 -10.51 3.92
CA ILE A 52 4.41 -10.04 5.16
C ILE A 52 5.83 -10.57 5.30
N GLN A 53 6.03 -11.88 5.11
CA GLN A 53 7.35 -12.52 5.24
C GLN A 53 8.37 -11.92 4.26
N GLN A 54 7.98 -11.67 3.01
CA GLN A 54 8.87 -11.07 2.00
C GLN A 54 9.15 -9.59 2.29
N GLY A 55 8.12 -8.86 2.74
CA GLY A 55 8.16 -7.41 2.97
C GLY A 55 8.84 -6.98 4.27
N SER A 56 8.71 -7.77 5.34
CA SER A 56 9.23 -7.42 6.68
C SER A 56 10.34 -8.35 7.17
N GLY A 57 10.35 -9.61 6.71
CA GLY A 57 11.17 -10.69 7.26
C GLY A 57 10.51 -11.46 8.40
N GLN A 58 9.32 -11.05 8.86
CA GLN A 58 8.61 -11.64 10.00
C GLN A 58 7.50 -12.60 9.55
N LYS A 59 7.14 -13.54 10.43
CA LYS A 59 6.09 -14.53 10.21
C LYS A 59 4.74 -14.05 10.70
N VAL A 60 3.72 -14.43 9.94
CA VAL A 60 2.32 -14.34 10.37
C VAL A 60 1.95 -15.63 11.08
N LEU A 61 1.54 -15.52 12.33
CA LEU A 61 1.10 -16.64 13.15
C LEU A 61 -0.43 -16.78 13.07
N PRO A 62 -0.98 -17.97 12.74
CA PRO A 62 -2.42 -18.16 12.69
C PRO A 62 -3.04 -18.08 14.08
N ILE A 63 -4.29 -17.64 14.16
CA ILE A 63 -5.06 -17.64 15.40
C ILE A 63 -5.43 -19.08 15.80
N GLY A 64 -5.29 -19.39 17.08
CA GLY A 64 -5.74 -20.64 17.69
C GLY A 64 -6.28 -20.43 19.10
N LYS A 65 -6.62 -21.54 19.78
CA LYS A 65 -7.28 -21.52 21.10
C LYS A 65 -6.51 -20.74 22.18
N ALA A 66 -5.18 -20.71 22.10
CA ALA A 66 -4.34 -19.97 23.05
C ALA A 66 -4.54 -18.45 22.97
N ASN A 67 -5.11 -17.95 21.87
CA ASN A 67 -5.32 -16.53 21.66
C ASN A 67 -6.67 -16.02 22.21
N GLU A 68 -7.62 -16.90 22.50
CA GLU A 68 -9.00 -16.56 22.91
C GLU A 68 -9.07 -15.48 24.00
N PRO A 69 -8.27 -15.53 25.10
CA PRO A 69 -8.34 -14.49 26.12
C PRO A 69 -8.08 -13.08 25.58
N VAL A 70 -7.15 -12.94 24.63
CA VAL A 70 -6.85 -11.64 24.00
C VAL A 70 -7.93 -11.25 22.99
N LEU A 71 -8.52 -12.22 22.30
CA LEU A 71 -9.63 -11.97 21.36
C LEU A 71 -10.87 -11.45 22.09
N ASP A 72 -11.17 -11.98 23.28
CA ASP A 72 -12.27 -11.52 24.14
C ASP A 72 -12.05 -10.06 24.61
N LEU A 73 -10.80 -9.69 24.92
CA LEU A 73 -10.45 -8.32 25.28
C LEU A 73 -10.59 -7.37 24.08
N ILE A 74 -10.16 -7.79 22.88
CA ILE A 74 -10.37 -7.03 21.64
C ILE A 74 -11.86 -6.87 21.34
N ALA A 75 -12.65 -7.93 21.48
CA ALA A 75 -14.10 -7.90 21.28
C ALA A 75 -14.78 -6.91 22.23
N THR A 76 -14.40 -6.93 23.52
CA THR A 76 -14.91 -5.99 24.52
C THR A 76 -14.56 -4.55 24.18
N ALA A 77 -13.31 -4.29 23.78
CA ALA A 77 -12.87 -2.94 23.38
C ALA A 77 -13.54 -2.47 22.08
N ALA A 78 -13.80 -3.39 21.14
CA ALA A 78 -14.52 -3.11 19.90
C ALA A 78 -15.96 -2.68 20.20
N GLU A 79 -16.67 -3.43 21.04
CA GLU A 79 -18.05 -3.09 21.41
C GLU A 79 -18.13 -1.74 22.13
N ALA A 80 -17.28 -1.52 23.14
CA ALA A 80 -17.23 -0.24 23.85
C ALA A 80 -16.89 0.94 22.91
N THR A 81 -16.01 0.72 21.93
CA THR A 81 -15.70 1.74 20.91
C THR A 81 -16.90 2.00 20.01
N ARG A 82 -17.59 0.97 19.51
CA ARG A 82 -18.79 1.11 18.68
C ARG A 82 -19.87 1.90 19.42
N GLU A 83 -20.16 1.54 20.67
CA GLU A 83 -21.12 2.25 21.51
C GLU A 83 -20.73 3.71 21.72
N LYS A 84 -19.45 3.99 22.03
CA LYS A 84 -18.92 5.35 22.19
C LYS A 84 -19.12 6.19 20.92
N MET A 85 -18.86 5.62 19.74
CA MET A 85 -18.97 6.32 18.46
C MET A 85 -20.42 6.58 18.02
N ASN A 86 -21.38 5.82 18.53
CA ASN A 86 -22.82 6.03 18.30
C ASN A 86 -23.49 7.00 19.28
N ARG A 87 -22.77 7.50 20.31
CA ARG A 87 -23.36 8.46 21.27
C ARG A 87 -23.69 9.79 20.57
N PRO A 88 -24.72 10.52 21.03
CA PRO A 88 -25.03 11.87 20.52
C PRO A 88 -23.91 12.90 20.71
N THR A 89 -22.92 12.61 21.56
CA THR A 89 -21.72 13.44 21.77
C THR A 89 -20.52 12.95 20.97
N SER A 90 -20.73 12.06 20.00
CA SER A 90 -19.66 11.48 19.20
C SER A 90 -18.92 12.57 18.42
N PRO A 91 -17.58 12.52 18.37
CA PRO A 91 -16.79 13.49 17.58
C PRO A 91 -16.99 13.32 16.07
N LEU A 92 -17.73 12.29 15.65
CA LEU A 92 -17.95 11.94 14.25
C LEU A 92 -19.12 12.71 13.62
N ILE A 93 -19.96 13.35 14.44
CA ILE A 93 -21.13 14.09 13.98
C ILE A 93 -20.67 15.27 13.14
N GLY A 94 -21.19 15.35 11.91
CA GLY A 94 -20.89 16.43 10.97
C GLY A 94 -19.55 16.30 10.23
N LEU A 95 -18.81 15.19 10.38
CA LEU A 95 -17.68 14.95 9.47
C LEU A 95 -18.20 14.79 8.04
N ALA A 96 -17.41 15.28 7.07
CA ALA A 96 -17.79 15.21 5.66
C ALA A 96 -17.45 13.86 5.02
N ARG A 97 -16.44 13.15 5.56
CA ARG A 97 -15.96 11.88 5.01
C ARG A 97 -15.76 10.86 6.11
N ILE A 98 -16.26 9.65 5.92
CA ILE A 98 -16.08 8.55 6.87
C ILE A 98 -14.60 8.25 7.19
N ASN A 99 -13.70 8.46 6.23
CA ASN A 99 -12.25 8.25 6.45
C ASN A 99 -11.66 9.16 7.52
N GLU A 100 -12.31 10.29 7.84
CA GLU A 100 -11.89 11.18 8.93
C GLU A 100 -12.27 10.60 10.31
N ALA A 101 -13.23 9.67 10.34
CA ALA A 101 -13.65 8.99 11.56
C ALA A 101 -12.66 7.93 12.04
N SER A 102 -11.86 7.32 11.14
CA SER A 102 -10.98 6.18 11.45
C SER A 102 -10.05 6.44 12.64
N ARG A 103 -9.50 7.65 12.74
CA ARG A 103 -8.62 8.03 13.84
C ARG A 103 -9.28 7.93 15.21
N HIS A 104 -10.58 8.24 15.31
CA HIS A 104 -11.30 8.16 16.57
C HIS A 104 -11.49 6.72 17.03
N PHE A 105 -11.69 5.79 16.08
CA PHE A 105 -11.73 4.36 16.37
C PHE A 105 -10.37 3.85 16.83
N GLU A 106 -9.30 4.18 16.11
CA GLU A 106 -7.93 3.82 16.48
C GLU A 106 -7.57 4.32 17.89
N ASP A 107 -7.83 5.60 18.18
CA ASP A 107 -7.50 6.20 19.47
C ASP A 107 -8.35 5.59 20.60
N SER A 108 -9.65 5.33 20.39
CA SER A 108 -10.51 4.67 21.37
C SER A 108 -10.10 3.24 21.68
N LEU A 109 -9.81 2.44 20.64
CA LEU A 109 -9.35 1.07 20.80
C LEU A 109 -8.02 1.02 21.54
N ARG A 110 -7.07 1.89 21.17
CA ARG A 110 -5.78 2.02 21.84
C ARG A 110 -5.96 2.31 23.32
N GLU A 111 -6.75 3.33 23.67
CA GLU A 111 -7.00 3.71 25.06
C GLU A 111 -7.62 2.57 25.89
N LEU A 112 -8.62 1.87 25.34
CA LEU A 112 -9.30 0.77 26.04
C LEU A 112 -8.39 -0.45 26.22
N LEU A 113 -7.63 -0.82 25.19
CA LEU A 113 -6.75 -1.97 25.23
C LEU A 113 -5.50 -1.72 26.08
N ASP A 114 -4.90 -0.53 25.99
CA ASP A 114 -3.73 -0.13 26.79
C ASP A 114 -4.08 0.08 28.28
N GLY A 115 -5.36 0.31 28.58
CA GLY A 115 -5.84 0.40 29.96
C GLY A 115 -6.00 -0.93 30.68
N HIS A 116 -5.90 -2.07 29.97
CA HIS A 116 -6.03 -3.41 30.57
C HIS A 116 -4.68 -3.88 31.14
N PRO A 117 -4.61 -4.42 32.39
CA PRO A 117 -3.33 -4.72 33.05
C PRO A 117 -2.46 -5.76 32.34
N ASP A 118 -3.07 -6.66 31.57
CA ASP A 118 -2.37 -7.72 30.83
C ASP A 118 -1.95 -7.31 29.41
N LEU A 119 -2.27 -6.09 28.98
CA LEU A 119 -2.06 -5.63 27.62
C LEU A 119 -1.31 -4.29 27.58
N SER A 120 -0.48 -4.12 26.56
CA SER A 120 -0.04 -2.79 26.11
C SER A 120 -0.45 -2.60 24.66
N CYS A 121 -1.02 -1.44 24.32
CA CYS A 121 -1.48 -1.11 22.97
C CYS A 121 -0.97 0.26 22.51
N HIS A 122 -0.17 0.28 21.46
CA HIS A 122 0.50 1.50 20.98
C HIS A 122 0.50 1.63 19.46
N ILE A 123 0.81 2.83 18.99
CA ILE A 123 1.12 3.05 17.58
C ILE A 123 2.47 2.38 17.31
N PRO A 124 2.58 1.46 16.33
CA PRO A 124 3.82 0.75 16.11
C PRO A 124 4.95 1.71 15.68
N LEU A 125 6.15 1.37 16.13
CA LEU A 125 7.36 2.03 15.68
C LEU A 125 7.77 1.49 14.31
N THR A 126 8.34 2.35 13.47
CA THR A 126 9.08 1.90 12.30
C THR A 126 10.38 1.24 12.73
N ARG A 127 11.06 0.56 11.80
CA ARG A 127 12.41 0.02 12.02
C ARG A 127 13.44 1.08 12.46
N GLU A 128 13.22 2.36 12.16
CA GLU A 128 14.03 3.49 12.65
C GLU A 128 13.67 3.94 14.08
N GLY A 129 12.72 3.28 14.74
CA GLY A 129 12.27 3.61 16.09
C GLY A 129 11.30 4.80 16.15
N LYS A 130 10.77 5.27 15.02
CA LYS A 130 9.81 6.39 14.98
C LYS A 130 8.38 5.88 15.00
N ALA A 131 7.54 6.41 15.88
CA ALA A 131 6.11 6.13 15.83
C ALA A 131 5.52 6.69 14.54
N GLN A 132 4.74 5.87 13.83
CA GLN A 132 4.13 6.28 12.56
C GLN A 132 2.70 5.76 12.47
N ARG A 133 1.73 6.69 12.46
CA ARG A 133 0.31 6.36 12.28
C ARG A 133 0.01 5.85 10.87
N SER A 134 0.60 6.47 9.84
CA SER A 134 0.31 6.11 8.46
C SER A 134 0.84 4.73 8.07
N GLY A 135 0.04 4.01 7.28
CA GLY A 135 0.38 2.70 6.73
C GLY A 135 0.13 1.57 7.72
N TYR A 136 0.10 0.34 7.22
CA TYR A 136 -0.16 -0.84 8.03
C TYR A 136 1.04 -1.25 8.91
N PRO A 137 0.81 -1.78 10.13
CA PRO A 137 -0.47 -1.86 10.86
C PRO A 137 -0.74 -0.58 11.67
N ASP A 138 -2.00 -0.31 11.99
CA ASP A 138 -2.38 0.89 12.75
C ASP A 138 -2.02 0.78 14.25
N LEU A 139 -2.22 -0.39 14.87
CA LEU A 139 -1.97 -0.65 16.29
C LEU A 139 -1.09 -1.89 16.51
N LEU A 140 -0.26 -1.84 17.54
CA LEU A 140 0.55 -2.94 18.06
C LEU A 140 0.10 -3.27 19.47
N LEU A 141 -0.31 -4.51 19.68
CA LEU A 141 -0.73 -5.05 20.97
C LEU A 141 0.26 -6.11 21.44
N THR A 142 0.63 -6.07 22.72
CA THR A 142 1.42 -7.11 23.37
C THR A 142 0.64 -7.64 24.57
N HIS A 143 0.49 -8.95 24.65
CA HIS A 143 -0.09 -9.63 25.81
C HIS A 143 1.03 -9.99 26.79
N HIS A 144 1.11 -9.30 27.91
CA HIS A 144 2.22 -9.42 28.87
C HIS A 144 2.39 -10.83 29.44
N PRO A 145 1.33 -11.57 29.82
CA PRO A 145 1.48 -12.92 30.37
C PRO A 145 2.18 -13.92 29.43
N THR A 146 2.03 -13.75 28.12
CA THR A 146 2.60 -14.69 27.12
C THR A 146 3.70 -14.09 26.25
N GLY A 147 3.87 -12.77 26.28
CA GLY A 147 4.74 -12.03 25.35
C GLY A 147 4.23 -12.01 23.90
N THR A 148 3.00 -12.46 23.66
CA THR A 148 2.45 -12.60 22.30
C THR A 148 2.15 -11.24 21.68
N THR A 149 2.52 -11.08 20.41
CA THR A 149 2.31 -9.86 19.63
C THR A 149 1.12 -9.99 18.68
N TYR A 150 0.29 -8.95 18.63
CA TYR A 150 -0.81 -8.81 17.69
C TYR A 150 -0.72 -7.45 16.97
N TYR A 151 -0.83 -7.48 15.65
CA TYR A 151 -0.95 -6.30 14.80
C TYR A 151 -2.41 -6.10 14.46
N LEU A 152 -3.01 -5.02 14.94
CA LEU A 152 -4.44 -4.72 14.81
C LEU A 152 -4.64 -3.56 13.84
N ASP A 153 -5.56 -3.73 12.90
CA ASP A 153 -5.85 -2.75 11.84
C ASP A 153 -7.37 -2.48 11.80
N PRO A 154 -7.86 -1.45 12.51
CA PRO A 154 -9.26 -1.06 12.47
C PRO A 154 -9.63 -0.51 11.09
N LYS A 155 -10.83 -0.84 10.61
CA LYS A 155 -11.36 -0.32 9.34
C LYS A 155 -12.85 -0.04 9.44
N LEU A 156 -13.29 1.01 8.77
CA LEU A 156 -14.71 1.35 8.62
C LEU A 156 -15.16 0.91 7.23
N TYR A 157 -16.36 0.31 7.15
CA TYR A 157 -16.94 -0.10 5.87
C TYR A 157 -18.45 0.10 5.89
N GLU A 158 -19.02 0.39 4.71
CA GLU A 158 -20.47 0.48 4.57
C GLU A 158 -21.07 -0.93 4.59
N ALA A 159 -22.10 -1.14 5.41
CA ALA A 159 -22.74 -2.45 5.56
C ALA A 159 -23.28 -3.00 4.23
N SER A 160 -23.76 -2.12 3.34
CA SER A 160 -24.24 -2.47 2.00
C SER A 160 -23.13 -2.97 1.07
N ALA A 161 -21.87 -2.66 1.37
CA ALA A 161 -20.70 -2.95 0.54
C ALA A 161 -19.85 -4.11 1.10
N GLU A 162 -20.37 -4.89 2.05
CA GLU A 162 -19.62 -5.98 2.67
C GLU A 162 -19.15 -7.04 1.66
N ASP A 163 -20.00 -7.41 0.69
CA ASP A 163 -19.66 -8.36 -0.38
C ASP A 163 -18.98 -7.69 -1.60
N SER A 164 -18.58 -6.42 -1.48
CA SER A 164 -17.97 -5.66 -2.56
C SER A 164 -16.54 -6.12 -2.86
N SER A 165 -16.12 -5.95 -4.11
CA SER A 165 -14.73 -6.12 -4.52
C SER A 165 -13.88 -4.86 -4.32
N LEU A 166 -14.47 -3.78 -3.81
CA LEU A 166 -13.76 -2.56 -3.45
C LEU A 166 -12.79 -2.82 -2.30
N ARG A 167 -11.69 -2.06 -2.29
CA ARG A 167 -10.59 -2.29 -1.36
C ARG A 167 -10.87 -1.65 0.01
N THR A 168 -11.06 -2.47 1.03
CA THR A 168 -11.09 -2.04 2.45
C THR A 168 -9.70 -2.05 3.09
N PHE A 169 -8.88 -3.04 2.74
CA PHE A 169 -7.54 -3.23 3.29
C PHE A 169 -6.47 -2.99 2.22
N TYR A 170 -5.38 -2.33 2.60
CA TYR A 170 -4.19 -2.23 1.74
C TYR A 170 -2.91 -2.26 2.57
N TYR A 171 -1.88 -2.89 2.01
CA TYR A 171 -0.54 -2.92 2.56
C TYR A 171 0.46 -2.58 1.46
N THR A 172 1.39 -1.69 1.76
CA THR A 172 2.51 -1.37 0.88
C THR A 172 3.80 -1.84 1.53
N PRO A 173 4.37 -2.99 1.09
CA PRO A 173 5.61 -3.49 1.64
C PRO A 173 6.76 -2.50 1.45
N ARG A 174 7.39 -2.09 2.56
CA ARG A 174 8.59 -1.25 2.57
C ARG A 174 9.49 -1.71 3.70
N ARG A 175 10.68 -2.21 3.38
CA ARG A 175 11.59 -2.79 4.39
C ARG A 175 12.15 -1.74 5.33
N GLU A 176 12.40 -0.54 4.81
CA GLU A 176 13.04 0.56 5.51
C GLU A 176 12.08 1.18 6.53
N THR A 177 10.81 1.35 6.14
CA THR A 177 9.77 1.94 6.98
C THR A 177 8.79 0.91 7.54
N SER A 178 9.18 -0.36 7.59
CA SER A 178 8.30 -1.42 8.10
C SER A 178 8.00 -1.20 9.57
N LYS A 179 6.74 -1.42 9.94
CA LYS A 179 6.22 -1.40 11.30
C LYS A 179 6.05 -2.81 11.90
N ILE A 180 6.34 -3.84 11.12
CA ILE A 180 6.22 -5.26 11.51
C ILE A 180 7.62 -5.73 11.86
N LEU A 181 7.95 -5.73 13.15
CA LEU A 181 9.31 -5.92 13.65
C LEU A 181 9.55 -7.28 14.31
N THR A 182 8.47 -7.98 14.66
CA THR A 182 8.48 -9.33 15.24
C THR A 182 7.43 -10.21 14.59
N ASP A 183 7.63 -11.52 14.66
CA ASP A 183 6.58 -12.51 14.39
C ASP A 183 5.33 -12.20 15.24
N GLY A 184 4.13 -12.39 14.68
CA GLY A 184 2.90 -12.06 15.40
C GLY A 184 1.62 -12.46 14.68
N HIS A 185 0.50 -12.25 15.36
CA HIS A 185 -0.84 -12.44 14.80
C HIS A 185 -1.30 -11.15 14.11
N HIS A 186 -1.97 -11.27 12.97
CA HIS A 186 -2.40 -10.12 12.18
C HIS A 186 -3.92 -10.10 12.09
N LEU A 187 -4.54 -9.06 12.64
CA LEU A 187 -5.98 -8.93 12.78
C LEU A 187 -6.49 -7.67 12.07
N LEU A 188 -7.59 -7.80 11.36
CA LEU A 188 -8.38 -6.67 10.88
C LEU A 188 -9.65 -6.59 11.71
N LEU A 189 -9.99 -5.40 12.21
CA LEU A 189 -11.23 -5.16 12.96
C LEU A 189 -12.11 -4.22 12.16
N GLY A 190 -13.11 -4.77 11.48
CA GLY A 190 -14.04 -4.01 10.66
C GLY A 190 -15.24 -3.54 11.47
N PHE A 191 -15.59 -2.25 11.37
CA PHE A 191 -16.83 -1.67 11.89
C PHE A 191 -17.75 -1.28 10.73
N ALA A 192 -18.95 -1.87 10.71
CA ALA A 192 -19.95 -1.59 9.70
C ALA A 192 -20.70 -0.28 10.02
N HIS A 193 -20.87 0.60 9.03
CA HIS A 193 -21.73 1.78 9.13
C HIS A 193 -22.91 1.72 8.16
N ASP A 194 -23.98 2.45 8.46
CA ASP A 194 -25.21 2.54 7.66
C ASP A 194 -25.09 3.35 6.36
N GLY A 195 -24.04 4.17 6.23
CA GLY A 195 -23.81 5.00 5.03
C GLY A 195 -24.52 6.36 5.06
N HIS A 196 -25.09 6.75 6.20
CA HIS A 196 -25.69 8.07 6.36
C HIS A 196 -24.63 9.14 6.62
N ASP A 197 -24.17 9.80 5.55
CA ASP A 197 -23.12 10.80 5.62
C ASP A 197 -23.37 11.90 6.67
N GLY A 198 -22.37 12.15 7.51
CA GLY A 198 -22.42 13.13 8.60
C GLY A 198 -23.22 12.69 9.84
N GLN A 199 -23.94 11.57 9.78
CA GLN A 199 -24.75 11.01 10.87
C GLN A 199 -24.66 9.48 10.94
N TRP A 200 -23.49 8.92 10.66
CA TRP A 200 -23.30 7.47 10.58
C TRP A 200 -23.69 6.76 11.88
N GLN A 201 -24.40 5.65 11.72
CA GLN A 201 -24.60 4.66 12.78
C GLN A 201 -23.73 3.44 12.53
N PHE A 202 -22.97 3.04 13.55
CA PHE A 202 -22.12 1.85 13.52
C PHE A 202 -22.88 0.63 14.02
N LEU A 203 -23.16 -0.30 13.11
CA LEU A 203 -24.16 -1.36 13.29
C LEU A 203 -23.60 -2.56 14.06
N HIS A 204 -22.44 -3.05 13.63
CA HIS A 204 -21.76 -4.22 14.20
C HIS A 204 -20.28 -4.17 13.86
N TRP A 205 -19.50 -5.10 14.42
CA TRP A 205 -18.08 -5.27 14.11
C TRP A 205 -17.74 -6.73 13.81
N LYS A 206 -16.66 -6.94 13.06
CA LYS A 206 -16.09 -8.26 12.76
C LYS A 206 -14.58 -8.25 12.99
N LEU A 207 -14.07 -9.26 13.67
CA LEU A 207 -12.64 -9.49 13.87
C LEU A 207 -12.16 -10.59 12.92
N ILE A 208 -11.17 -10.29 12.08
CA ILE A 208 -10.72 -11.15 10.99
C ILE A 208 -9.26 -11.54 11.20
N ASP A 209 -8.97 -12.85 11.16
CA ASP A 209 -7.61 -13.38 11.07
C ASP A 209 -7.07 -13.24 9.63
N LEU A 210 -6.04 -12.40 9.46
CA LEU A 210 -5.42 -12.17 8.15
C LEU A 210 -4.49 -13.29 7.71
N SER A 211 -4.17 -14.27 8.57
CA SER A 211 -3.22 -15.36 8.26
C SER A 211 -3.61 -16.19 7.03
N ARG A 212 -4.90 -16.23 6.69
CA ARG A 212 -5.45 -16.98 5.54
C ARG A 212 -5.95 -16.07 4.42
N THR A 213 -5.75 -14.77 4.52
CA THR A 213 -6.23 -13.81 3.52
C THR A 213 -5.39 -13.89 2.25
N THR A 214 -6.05 -13.87 1.09
CA THR A 214 -5.40 -13.71 -0.21
C THR A 214 -5.47 -12.25 -0.65
N LEU A 215 -4.31 -11.64 -0.88
CA LEU A 215 -4.21 -10.27 -1.39
C LEU A 215 -4.23 -10.26 -2.91
N LYS A 216 -4.73 -9.15 -3.48
CA LYS A 216 -4.61 -8.83 -4.92
C LYS A 216 -3.65 -7.67 -5.08
N LEU A 217 -2.63 -7.84 -5.93
CA LEU A 217 -1.70 -6.77 -6.29
C LEU A 217 -2.38 -5.80 -7.26
N LYS A 218 -2.44 -4.52 -6.89
CA LYS A 218 -2.84 -3.43 -7.77
C LYS A 218 -1.65 -2.49 -7.94
N SER A 219 -1.08 -2.42 -9.14
CA SER A 219 0.02 -1.50 -9.47
C SER A 219 -0.55 -0.18 -10.01
N GLU A 220 0.05 0.94 -9.61
CA GLU A 220 -0.25 2.26 -10.14
C GLU A 220 1.05 3.00 -10.49
N TYR A 221 1.03 3.79 -11.57
CA TYR A 221 2.07 4.77 -11.85
C TYR A 221 1.71 6.08 -11.15
N ASN A 222 2.65 6.67 -10.43
CA ASN A 222 2.46 7.97 -9.78
C ASN A 222 3.63 8.91 -10.11
N ALA A 223 3.41 10.21 -9.91
CA ALA A 223 4.43 11.23 -9.97
C ALA A 223 4.22 12.19 -8.79
N SER A 224 5.29 12.58 -8.12
CA SER A 224 5.19 13.55 -7.02
C SER A 224 5.02 14.97 -7.55
N ASN A 225 4.62 15.91 -6.69
CA ASN A 225 4.61 17.34 -7.04
C ASN A 225 6.00 17.80 -7.53
N LYS A 226 7.09 17.26 -6.97
CA LYS A 226 8.46 17.59 -7.39
C LYS A 226 8.77 17.09 -8.81
N ASP A 227 8.17 16.00 -9.23
CA ASP A 227 8.37 15.45 -10.59
C ASP A 227 7.52 16.21 -11.62
N LEU A 228 6.29 16.57 -11.24
CA LEU A 228 5.33 17.23 -12.10
C LEU A 228 5.65 18.71 -12.35
N TYR A 229 6.02 19.48 -11.32
CA TYR A 229 6.12 20.94 -11.40
C TYR A 229 7.54 21.46 -11.67
N GLN A 230 8.38 20.65 -12.32
CA GLN A 230 9.71 21.09 -12.74
C GLN A 230 9.59 22.14 -13.86
N GLU A 231 10.47 23.15 -13.87
CA GLU A 231 10.48 24.21 -14.90
C GLU A 231 10.39 23.67 -16.33
N LYS A 232 11.11 22.58 -16.60
CA LYS A 232 11.12 21.90 -17.90
C LYS A 232 9.76 21.34 -18.33
N SER A 233 8.87 21.04 -17.38
CA SER A 233 7.56 20.42 -17.59
C SER A 233 6.42 21.44 -17.60
N VAL A 234 6.63 22.65 -17.07
CA VAL A 234 5.57 23.66 -16.95
C VAL A 234 5.53 24.54 -18.20
N ILE A 235 4.44 24.41 -18.96
CA ILE A 235 4.27 25.10 -20.25
C ILE A 235 3.69 26.51 -20.08
N ARG A 236 2.84 26.74 -19.06
CA ARG A 236 2.20 28.02 -18.73
C ARG A 236 2.00 28.14 -17.22
N ARG A 237 1.99 29.37 -16.72
CA ARG A 237 1.67 29.72 -15.32
C ARG A 237 0.78 30.97 -15.31
N SER A 238 -0.14 31.05 -14.35
CA SER A 238 -0.82 32.30 -14.04
C SER A 238 0.15 33.26 -13.35
N GLN A 239 -0.09 34.57 -13.49
CA GLN A 239 0.55 35.59 -12.65
C GLN A 239 -0.24 35.78 -11.36
#